data_AF-A0A2D7Z2S3-F1
#
_entry.id   AF-A0A2D7Z2S3-F1
#
_cell.length_a   1.000
_cell.length_b   1.000
_cell.length_c   1.000
_cell.angle_alpha   90.00
_cell.angle_beta   90.00
_cell.angle_gamma   90.00
#
_symmetry.space_group_name_H-M   'P 1'
#
loop_
_entity.id
_entity.type
_entity.pdbx_description
1 polymer ?
#
loop_
_entity_poly.entity_id
_entity_poly.type
_entity_poly.pdbx_seq_one_letter_code
_entity_poly.pdbx_strand_id
1 'polypeptide(L)'
;MNEKREHAGRPALRIGTRGSILALAQAQMVADGLRQRVPALAAPDAIEIVKITSTGDRVRDRPLAEIGGKALFAKEIEEALAAGAIDCGVHSLKDMETDLIAGSALVAVLPRADPRDALIGPARPRLDDLAHGAVVGTTSVRRKAFLLARRPDLSIVMFRGNVETRLAKLA
;
A
#
# COMPACT_ATOMS: atom_id res chain seq x y z
N MET A 1 5.05 -4.27 47.25
CA MET A 1 4.28 -5.23 46.45
C MET A 1 4.78 -5.09 45.03
N ASN A 2 5.59 -6.06 44.59
CA ASN A 2 6.38 -6.02 43.35
C ASN A 2 5.52 -6.49 42.17
N GLU A 3 5.14 -5.58 41.26
CA GLU A 3 4.58 -5.91 39.93
C GLU A 3 5.59 -5.60 38.80
N LYS A 4 6.89 -5.65 39.11
CA LYS A 4 7.93 -5.61 38.09
C LYS A 4 8.32 -7.04 37.72
N ARG A 5 7.84 -7.51 36.56
CA ARG A 5 8.49 -8.41 35.58
C ARG A 5 7.52 -9.47 35.02
N GLU A 6 6.79 -9.13 33.97
CA GLU A 6 6.28 -10.12 32.99
C GLU A 6 6.36 -9.66 31.52
N HIS A 7 6.87 -8.44 31.23
CA HIS A 7 6.94 -7.90 29.86
C HIS A 7 8.25 -8.18 29.10
N ALA A 8 9.09 -9.10 29.57
CA ALA A 8 10.33 -9.44 28.87
C ALA A 8 10.01 -10.31 27.64
N GLY A 9 9.73 -9.67 26.50
CA GLY A 9 9.77 -10.34 25.19
C GLY A 9 8.74 -9.90 24.15
N ARG A 10 7.73 -9.08 24.49
CA ARG A 10 6.73 -8.61 23.52
C ARG A 10 6.93 -7.11 23.23
N PRO A 11 6.96 -6.69 21.95
CA PRO A 11 7.05 -5.28 21.60
C PRO A 11 5.83 -4.51 22.14
N ALA A 12 6.04 -3.23 22.43
CA ALA A 12 4.98 -2.34 22.94
C ALA A 12 3.93 -2.01 21.87
N LEU A 13 4.30 -2.07 20.58
CA LEU A 13 3.41 -1.82 19.45
C LEU A 13 3.75 -2.72 18.25
N ARG A 14 2.75 -3.38 17.66
CA ARG A 14 2.87 -4.17 16.44
C ARG A 14 2.12 -3.52 15.29
N ILE A 15 2.85 -3.13 14.26
CA ILE A 15 2.34 -2.46 13.08
C ILE A 15 2.19 -3.48 11.95
N GLY A 16 0.96 -3.79 11.57
CA GLY A 16 0.66 -4.62 10.40
C GLY A 16 0.85 -3.87 9.09
N THR A 17 1.49 -4.52 8.12
CA THR A 17 1.66 -3.97 6.76
C THR A 17 1.78 -5.07 5.72
N ARG A 18 1.52 -4.73 4.46
CA ARG A 18 1.78 -5.63 3.33
C ARG A 18 3.28 -5.87 3.13
N GLY A 19 3.63 -6.99 2.50
CA GLY A 19 5.02 -7.38 2.27
C GLY A 19 5.77 -6.64 1.14
N SER A 20 5.11 -5.79 0.36
CA SER A 20 5.77 -5.06 -0.75
C SER A 20 6.80 -4.04 -0.24
N ILE A 21 7.83 -3.74 -1.02
CA ILE A 21 8.87 -2.76 -0.66
C ILE A 21 8.26 -1.41 -0.26
N LEU A 22 7.29 -0.92 -1.04
CA LEU A 22 6.61 0.34 -0.75
C LEU A 22 5.80 0.29 0.57
N ALA A 23 5.11 -0.81 0.84
CA ALA A 23 4.32 -0.95 2.06
C ALA A 23 5.21 -1.05 3.31
N LEU A 24 6.37 -1.71 3.20
CA LEU A 24 7.37 -1.74 4.26
C LEU A 24 7.97 -0.36 4.50
N ALA A 25 8.28 0.39 3.45
CA ALA A 25 8.75 1.77 3.58
C ALA A 25 7.70 2.66 4.27
N GLN A 26 6.41 2.48 3.96
CA GLN A 26 5.32 3.20 4.63
C GLN A 26 5.20 2.86 6.12
N ALA A 27 5.28 1.58 6.48
CA ALA A 27 5.27 1.16 7.88
C ALA A 27 6.49 1.70 8.64
N GLN A 28 7.67 1.71 8.00
CA GLN A 28 8.88 2.26 8.58
C GLN A 28 8.77 3.76 8.85
N MET A 29 8.21 4.54 7.91
CA MET A 29 7.96 5.97 8.12
C MET A 29 7.07 6.24 9.35
N VAL A 30 6.04 5.41 9.57
CA VAL A 30 5.19 5.50 10.76
C VAL A 30 5.97 5.13 12.02
N ALA A 31 6.69 4.02 12.01
CA ALA A 31 7.49 3.56 13.14
C ALA A 31 8.54 4.59 13.55
N ASP A 32 9.26 5.18 12.61
CA ASP A 32 10.27 6.21 12.86
C ASP A 32 9.64 7.48 13.44
N GLY A 33 8.50 7.91 12.88
CA GLY A 33 7.76 9.05 13.39
C GLY A 33 7.30 8.86 14.84
N LEU A 34 6.85 7.65 15.19
CA LEU A 34 6.44 7.28 16.55
C LEU A 34 7.63 7.18 17.51
N ARG A 35 8.73 6.51 17.13
CA ARG A 35 9.97 6.44 17.93
C ARG A 35 10.50 7.82 18.30
N GLN A 36 10.43 8.77 17.38
CA GLN A 36 10.91 10.14 17.60
C GLN A 36 10.01 10.97 18.53
N ARG A 37 8.70 10.69 18.56
CA ARG A 37 7.69 11.57 19.19
C ARG A 37 7.06 10.99 20.44
N VAL A 38 7.14 9.68 20.64
CA VAL A 38 6.50 8.96 21.74
C VAL A 38 7.61 8.31 22.59
N PRO A 39 7.99 8.90 23.74
CA PRO A 39 9.08 8.38 24.58
C PRO A 39 8.94 6.91 24.96
N ALA A 40 7.71 6.44 25.18
CA ALA A 40 7.42 5.04 25.49
C ALA A 40 7.73 4.06 24.34
N LEU A 41 7.85 4.56 23.10
CA LEU A 41 8.14 3.77 21.90
C LEU A 41 9.55 4.03 21.34
N ALA A 42 10.40 4.77 22.05
CA ALA A 42 11.71 5.19 21.54
C ALA A 42 12.74 4.05 21.48
N ALA A 43 12.57 2.98 22.27
CA ALA A 43 13.49 1.85 22.26
C ALA A 43 13.46 1.13 20.88
N PRO A 44 14.60 0.62 20.39
CA PRO A 44 14.67 0.00 19.06
C PRO A 44 13.67 -1.15 18.85
N ASP A 45 13.41 -1.93 19.89
CA ASP A 45 12.54 -3.10 19.95
C ASP A 45 11.12 -2.81 20.44
N ALA A 46 10.79 -1.55 20.77
CA ALA A 46 9.45 -1.19 21.22
C ALA A 46 8.39 -1.30 20.12
N ILE A 47 8.78 -1.20 18.85
CA ILE A 47 7.88 -1.32 17.69
C ILE A 47 8.32 -2.49 16.81
N GLU A 48 7.40 -3.42 16.56
CA GLU A 48 7.55 -4.50 15.60
C GLU A 48 6.73 -4.22 14.34
N ILE A 49 7.32 -4.45 13.16
CA ILE A 49 6.60 -4.42 11.88
C ILE A 49 6.23 -5.85 11.50
N VAL A 50 4.93 -6.14 11.52
CA VAL A 50 4.36 -7.45 11.21
C VAL A 50 3.96 -7.49 9.74
N LYS A 51 4.63 -8.34 8.95
CA LYS A 51 4.32 -8.54 7.54
C LYS A 51 3.09 -9.43 7.39
N ILE A 52 2.07 -8.91 6.73
CA ILE A 52 0.82 -9.61 6.45
C ILE A 52 0.76 -9.89 4.94
N THR A 53 0.58 -11.15 4.59
CA THR A 53 0.46 -11.56 3.19
C THR A 53 -0.99 -11.44 2.75
N SER A 54 -1.28 -10.51 1.85
CA SER A 54 -2.65 -10.33 1.32
C SER A 54 -2.96 -11.31 0.17
N THR A 55 -4.23 -11.63 -0.04
CA THR A 55 -4.68 -12.43 -1.19
C THR A 55 -4.37 -11.72 -2.51
N GLY A 56 -4.43 -10.38 -2.54
CA GLY A 56 -4.01 -9.56 -3.68
C GLY A 56 -2.51 -9.65 -4.03
N ASP A 57 -1.65 -10.07 -3.10
CA ASP A 57 -0.23 -10.33 -3.40
C ASP A 57 -0.02 -11.71 -4.07
N ARG A 58 -0.92 -12.66 -3.81
CA ARG A 58 -0.90 -14.03 -4.34
C ARG A 58 -1.51 -14.14 -5.74
N VAL A 59 -2.58 -13.40 -6.03
CA VAL A 59 -3.30 -13.49 -7.31
C VAL A 59 -2.78 -12.45 -8.31
N ARG A 60 -1.99 -12.89 -9.30
CA ARG A 60 -1.35 -12.04 -10.32
C ARG A 60 -1.88 -12.25 -11.75
N ASP A 61 -2.70 -13.27 -11.95
CA ASP A 61 -3.10 -13.84 -13.26
C ASP A 61 -4.43 -13.31 -13.82
N ARG A 62 -5.21 -12.55 -13.04
CA ARG A 62 -6.54 -12.07 -13.45
C ARG A 62 -6.88 -10.65 -12.94
N PRO A 63 -7.80 -9.90 -13.58
CA PRO A 63 -8.20 -8.53 -13.19
C PRO A 63 -8.77 -8.41 -11.77
N LEU A 64 -8.49 -7.28 -11.10
CA LEU A 64 -8.92 -6.96 -9.72
C LEU A 64 -10.45 -6.83 -9.67
N ALA A 65 -11.05 -6.30 -10.74
CA ALA A 65 -12.49 -6.23 -10.91
C ALA A 65 -13.15 -7.61 -11.05
N GLU A 66 -12.42 -8.62 -11.57
CA GLU A 66 -12.92 -10.00 -11.74
C GLU A 66 -12.66 -10.89 -10.52
N ILE A 67 -11.73 -10.50 -9.64
CA ILE A 67 -11.42 -11.27 -8.43
C ILE A 67 -12.55 -11.17 -7.38
N GLY A 68 -13.48 -10.22 -7.51
CA GLY A 68 -14.73 -10.21 -6.75
C GLY A 68 -14.54 -10.32 -5.24
N GLY A 69 -14.29 -9.21 -4.56
CA GLY A 69 -14.26 -9.19 -3.11
C GLY A 69 -13.96 -7.80 -2.58
N LYS A 70 -14.85 -7.28 -1.73
CA LYS A 70 -14.54 -6.14 -0.87
C LYS A 70 -13.21 -6.41 -0.14
N ALA A 71 -12.32 -5.42 -0.10
CA ALA A 71 -11.11 -5.40 0.72
C ALA A 71 -9.93 -6.34 0.31
N LEU A 72 -9.63 -6.55 -0.98
CA LEU A 72 -8.52 -7.44 -1.43
C LEU A 72 -7.12 -7.17 -0.87
N PHE A 73 -6.87 -5.97 -0.34
CA PHE A 73 -5.59 -5.57 0.27
C PHE A 73 -5.71 -5.17 1.75
N ALA A 74 -6.92 -4.90 2.23
CA ALA A 74 -7.18 -4.45 3.60
C ALA A 74 -7.64 -5.61 4.50
N LYS A 75 -8.36 -6.59 3.94
CA LYS A 75 -9.01 -7.68 4.68
C LYS A 75 -8.06 -8.43 5.60
N GLU A 76 -6.91 -8.89 5.12
CA GLU A 76 -6.00 -9.67 5.97
C GLU A 76 -5.37 -8.84 7.09
N ILE A 77 -5.19 -7.53 6.87
CA ILE A 77 -4.70 -6.61 7.92
C ILE A 77 -5.81 -6.37 8.95
N GLU A 78 -7.04 -6.19 8.49
CA GLU A 78 -8.21 -6.03 9.35
C GLU A 78 -8.51 -7.28 10.19
N GLU A 79 -8.39 -8.48 9.60
CA GLU A 79 -8.50 -9.76 10.31
C GLU A 79 -7.41 -9.90 11.37
N ALA A 80 -6.16 -9.53 11.06
CA ALA A 80 -5.08 -9.52 12.03
C ALA A 80 -5.30 -8.51 13.17
N LEU A 81 -5.88 -7.35 12.85
CA LEU A 81 -6.25 -6.34 13.84
C LEU A 81 -7.36 -6.87 14.77
N ALA A 82 -8.42 -7.45 14.19
CA ALA A 82 -9.52 -8.04 14.94
C ALA A 82 -9.08 -9.21 15.83
N ALA A 83 -8.12 -10.01 15.37
CA ALA A 83 -7.54 -11.11 16.14
C ALA A 83 -6.52 -10.66 17.21
N GLY A 84 -6.20 -9.36 17.29
CA GLY A 84 -5.17 -8.83 18.19
C GLY A 84 -3.76 -9.30 17.84
N ALA A 85 -3.52 -9.75 16.61
CA ALA A 85 -2.20 -10.12 16.10
C ALA A 85 -1.33 -8.88 15.79
N ILE A 86 -1.98 -7.76 15.49
CA ILE A 86 -1.38 -6.43 15.36
C ILE A 86 -2.18 -5.42 16.19
N ASP A 87 -1.57 -4.27 16.46
CA ASP A 87 -2.19 -3.20 17.23
C ASP A 87 -2.67 -2.04 16.32
N CYS A 88 -2.06 -1.89 15.14
CA CYS A 88 -2.54 -1.00 14.08
C CYS A 88 -2.10 -1.47 12.68
N GLY A 89 -2.81 -1.03 11.65
CA GLY A 89 -2.48 -1.29 10.25
C GLY A 89 -1.98 -0.02 9.52
N VAL A 90 -0.97 -0.15 8.66
CA VAL A 90 -0.51 0.93 7.78
C VAL A 90 -0.86 0.62 6.34
N HIS A 91 -1.56 1.57 5.69
CA HIS A 91 -2.07 1.43 4.33
C HIS A 91 -1.72 2.63 3.47
N SER A 92 -1.63 2.41 2.16
CA SER A 92 -1.87 3.47 1.20
C SER A 92 -3.35 3.81 1.22
N LEU A 93 -3.71 5.06 1.55
CA LEU A 93 -5.11 5.44 1.79
C LEU A 93 -6.04 5.15 0.60
N LYS A 94 -5.54 5.22 -0.64
CA LYS A 94 -6.30 4.91 -1.86
C LYS A 94 -6.74 3.44 -1.98
N ASP A 95 -6.10 2.56 -1.21
CA ASP A 95 -6.35 1.11 -1.22
C ASP A 95 -7.22 0.69 -0.02
N MET A 96 -7.67 1.64 0.81
CA MET A 96 -8.64 1.40 1.89
C MET A 96 -10.07 1.44 1.36
N GLU A 97 -10.92 0.61 1.94
CA GLU A 97 -12.37 0.66 1.72
C GLU A 97 -12.96 1.92 2.36
N THR A 98 -14.12 2.35 1.86
CA THR A 98 -14.86 3.47 2.46
C THR A 98 -15.48 3.09 3.80
N ASP A 99 -15.93 1.84 3.92
CA ASP A 99 -16.46 1.27 5.15
C ASP A 99 -15.37 0.46 5.83
N LEU A 100 -15.00 0.86 7.05
CA LEU A 100 -14.04 0.13 7.88
C LEU A 100 -14.75 -0.94 8.70
N ILE A 101 -14.01 -1.96 9.14
CA ILE A 101 -14.61 -3.01 10.01
C ILE A 101 -15.10 -2.38 11.32
N ALA A 102 -16.22 -2.89 11.82
CA ALA A 102 -16.77 -2.45 13.09
C ALA A 102 -15.74 -2.56 14.22
N GLY A 103 -15.56 -1.48 14.99
CA GLY A 103 -14.58 -1.42 16.07
C GLY A 103 -13.17 -0.98 15.62
N SER A 104 -12.96 -0.72 14.32
CA SER A 104 -11.76 -0.07 13.82
C SER A 104 -12.04 1.37 13.38
N ALA A 105 -10.98 2.19 13.26
CA ALA A 105 -11.06 3.55 12.78
C ALA A 105 -9.78 3.96 12.06
N LEU A 106 -9.89 4.88 11.10
CA LEU A 106 -8.74 5.61 10.57
C LEU A 106 -8.32 6.67 11.60
N VAL A 107 -7.32 6.34 12.41
CA VAL A 107 -6.90 7.19 13.54
C VAL A 107 -5.87 8.26 13.18
N ALA A 108 -5.17 8.12 12.05
CA ALA A 108 -4.13 9.04 11.63
C ALA A 108 -3.91 9.03 10.11
N VAL A 109 -3.48 10.17 9.58
CA VAL A 109 -3.00 10.31 8.20
C VAL A 109 -1.70 11.10 8.23
N LEU A 110 -0.66 10.58 7.58
CA LEU A 110 0.63 11.27 7.46
C LEU A 110 0.53 12.47 6.52
N PRO A 111 1.47 13.44 6.59
CA PRO A 111 1.57 14.50 5.60
C PRO A 111 1.53 13.96 4.17
N ARG A 112 0.68 14.55 3.32
CA ARG A 112 0.41 14.02 1.99
C ARG A 112 1.62 14.23 1.07
N ALA A 113 2.12 13.15 0.48
CA ALA A 113 3.06 13.21 -0.63
C ALA A 113 2.38 13.76 -1.91
N ASP A 114 3.17 14.02 -2.95
CA ASP A 114 2.64 14.47 -4.24
C ASP A 114 1.54 13.51 -4.77
N PRO A 115 0.30 14.00 -4.98
CA PRO A 115 -0.83 13.15 -5.38
C PRO A 115 -0.90 12.91 -6.90
N ARG A 116 0.00 13.48 -7.70
CA ARG A 116 -0.05 13.40 -9.17
C ARG A 116 0.26 11.99 -9.69
N ASP A 117 -0.35 11.66 -10.83
CA ASP A 117 0.07 10.51 -11.62
C ASP A 117 1.34 10.87 -12.41
N ALA A 118 2.24 9.90 -12.58
CA ALA A 118 3.46 10.06 -13.39
C ALA A 118 3.42 9.14 -14.62
N LEU A 119 3.82 9.68 -15.77
CA LEU A 119 4.10 8.88 -16.97
C LEU A 119 5.54 8.41 -16.90
N ILE A 120 5.75 7.10 -16.95
CA ILE A 120 7.08 6.47 -16.86
C ILE A 120 7.38 5.78 -18.19
N GLY A 121 8.54 6.05 -18.75
CA GLY A 121 9.00 5.49 -20.01
C GLY A 121 10.41 5.98 -20.35
N PRO A 122 11.00 5.48 -21.44
CA PRO A 122 12.30 5.95 -21.92
C PRO A 122 12.31 7.47 -22.11
N ALA A 123 13.42 8.11 -21.73
CA ALA A 123 13.66 9.55 -21.91
C ALA A 123 12.62 10.51 -21.28
N ARG A 124 11.91 10.10 -20.20
CA ARG A 124 10.91 10.94 -19.49
C ARG A 124 9.86 11.51 -20.46
N PRO A 125 9.03 10.64 -21.05
CA PRO A 125 8.14 11.06 -22.12
C PRO A 125 7.07 12.01 -21.59
N ARG A 126 6.60 12.90 -22.46
CA ARG A 126 5.35 13.63 -22.25
C ARG A 126 4.24 12.86 -22.93
N LEU A 127 3.03 12.92 -22.38
CA LEU A 127 1.87 12.24 -22.95
C LEU A 127 1.58 12.66 -24.39
N ASP A 128 1.80 13.94 -24.70
CA ASP A 128 1.54 14.49 -26.04
C ASP A 128 2.61 14.08 -27.06
N ASP A 129 3.81 13.72 -26.61
CA ASP A 129 4.94 13.34 -27.45
C ASP A 129 4.93 11.84 -27.80
N LEU A 130 3.98 11.07 -27.26
CA LEU A 130 3.84 9.65 -27.57
C LEU A 130 3.44 9.47 -29.04
N ALA A 131 4.11 8.55 -29.72
CA ALA A 131 3.78 8.15 -31.08
C ALA A 131 2.30 7.75 -31.22
N HIS A 132 1.74 7.93 -32.42
CA HIS A 132 0.38 7.50 -32.70
C HIS A 132 0.24 6.00 -32.45
N GLY A 133 -0.81 5.58 -31.73
CA GLY A 133 -1.01 4.16 -31.40
C GLY A 133 -0.09 3.63 -30.28
N ALA A 134 0.62 4.50 -29.54
CA ALA A 134 1.53 4.07 -28.49
C ALA A 134 0.84 3.19 -27.43
N VAL A 135 1.59 2.20 -26.94
CA VAL A 135 1.11 1.27 -25.90
C VAL A 135 1.38 1.86 -24.52
N VAL A 136 0.34 1.98 -23.69
CA VAL A 136 0.45 2.47 -22.31
C VAL A 136 -0.09 1.42 -21.33
N GLY A 137 0.77 0.99 -20.41
CA GLY A 137 0.42 0.00 -19.40
C GLY A 137 -0.26 0.60 -18.16
N THR A 138 -1.54 0.27 -17.93
CA THR A 138 -2.23 0.60 -16.67
C THR A 138 -3.38 -0.37 -16.40
N THR A 139 -3.59 -0.71 -15.12
CA THR A 139 -4.78 -1.46 -14.66
C THR A 139 -5.84 -0.57 -14.03
N SER A 140 -5.59 0.75 -13.93
CA SER A 140 -6.53 1.69 -13.34
C SER A 140 -7.56 2.11 -14.38
N VAL A 141 -8.83 1.83 -14.10
CA VAL A 141 -9.97 2.30 -14.92
C VAL A 141 -10.00 3.83 -15.01
N ARG A 142 -9.69 4.52 -13.91
CA ARG A 142 -9.57 5.99 -13.85
C ARG A 142 -8.51 6.51 -14.82
N ARG A 143 -7.29 5.94 -14.77
CA ARG A 143 -6.21 6.38 -15.67
C ARG A 143 -6.53 6.05 -17.12
N LYS A 144 -7.08 4.87 -17.41
CA LYS A 144 -7.51 4.48 -18.77
C LYS A 144 -8.51 5.49 -19.34
N ALA A 145 -9.53 5.85 -18.56
CA ALA A 145 -10.54 6.83 -18.99
C ALA A 145 -9.91 8.19 -19.31
N PHE A 146 -9.06 8.73 -18.43
CA PHE A 146 -8.41 10.02 -18.66
C PHE A 146 -7.42 10.01 -19.83
N LEU A 147 -6.67 8.92 -20.01
CA LEU A 147 -5.76 8.77 -21.15
C LEU A 147 -6.52 8.75 -22.46
N LEU A 148 -7.55 7.90 -22.58
CA LEU A 148 -8.33 7.77 -23.82
C LEU A 148 -9.19 9.00 -24.13
N ALA A 149 -9.60 9.77 -23.12
CA ALA A 149 -10.28 11.04 -23.33
C ALA A 149 -9.35 12.09 -23.97
N ARG A 150 -8.04 12.10 -23.63
CA ARG A 150 -7.07 13.06 -24.18
C ARG A 150 -6.41 12.55 -25.46
N ARG A 151 -6.11 11.26 -25.54
CA ARG A 151 -5.41 10.59 -26.65
C ARG A 151 -6.17 9.30 -27.00
N PRO A 152 -7.24 9.38 -27.80
CA PRO A 152 -8.08 8.24 -28.16
C PRO A 152 -7.34 7.16 -28.96
N ASP A 153 -6.19 7.50 -29.55
CA ASP A 153 -5.36 6.60 -30.34
C ASP A 153 -4.52 5.62 -29.50
N LEU A 154 -4.36 5.85 -28.19
CA LEU A 154 -3.49 5.01 -27.36
C LEU A 154 -4.03 3.59 -27.19
N SER A 155 -3.13 2.61 -27.28
CA SER A 155 -3.42 1.22 -26.93
C SER A 155 -3.17 0.99 -25.44
N ILE A 156 -4.24 0.85 -24.65
CA ILE A 156 -4.13 0.66 -23.21
C ILE A 156 -4.12 -0.83 -22.85
N VAL A 157 -3.00 -1.31 -22.29
CA VAL A 157 -2.82 -2.72 -21.93
C VAL A 157 -2.82 -2.96 -20.43
N MET A 158 -3.25 -4.15 -20.02
CA MET A 158 -3.20 -4.56 -18.63
C MET A 158 -1.75 -4.68 -18.16
N PHE A 159 -1.39 -3.88 -17.17
CA PHE A 159 -0.03 -3.85 -16.64
C PHE A 159 -0.07 -3.97 -15.12
N ARG A 160 0.19 -5.17 -14.60
CA ARG A 160 0.12 -5.54 -13.17
C ARG A 160 1.49 -5.77 -12.55
N GLY A 161 1.50 -5.69 -11.23
CA GLY A 161 2.69 -5.83 -10.40
C GLY A 161 2.72 -4.76 -9.32
N ASN A 162 3.57 -4.96 -8.33
CA ASN A 162 4.07 -3.88 -7.47
C ASN A 162 4.98 -2.93 -8.29
N VAL A 163 5.52 -1.89 -7.67
CA VAL A 163 6.24 -0.82 -8.38
C VAL A 163 7.46 -1.39 -9.11
N GLU A 164 8.28 -2.18 -8.41
CA GLU A 164 9.51 -2.77 -8.92
C GLU A 164 9.26 -3.73 -10.08
N THR A 165 8.24 -4.59 -10.00
CA THR A 165 7.92 -5.52 -11.10
C THR A 165 7.37 -4.79 -12.33
N ARG A 166 6.67 -3.66 -12.14
CA ARG A 166 6.22 -2.80 -13.25
C ARG A 166 7.40 -2.09 -13.91
N LEU A 167 8.35 -1.59 -13.14
CA LEU A 167 9.56 -0.95 -13.67
C LEU A 167 10.43 -1.97 -14.41
N ALA A 168 10.59 -3.18 -13.88
CA ALA A 168 11.35 -4.24 -14.54
C ALA A 168 10.73 -4.68 -15.89
N LYS A 169 9.40 -4.66 -16.02
CA LYS A 169 8.72 -4.95 -17.29
C LYS A 169 8.84 -3.83 -18.34
N LEU A 170 9.21 -2.62 -17.91
CA LEU A 170 9.38 -1.45 -18.78
C LEU A 170 10.83 -1.29 -19.25
N ALA A 171 11.78 -1.87 -18.51
CA ALA A 171 13.22 -1.81 -18.78
C ALA A 171 13.64 -2.66 -19.99
#